data_AF-A0A3M1AJ83-F1
#
_entry.id   AF-A0A3M1AJ83-F1
#
_cell.length_a   1.000
_cell.length_b   1.000
_cell.length_c   1.000
_cell.angle_alpha   90.00
_cell.angle_beta   90.00
_cell.angle_gamma   90.00
#
_symmetry.space_group_name_H-M   'P 1'
#
loop_
_entity.id
_entity.type
_entity.pdbx_description
1 polymer ?
#
loop_
_entity_poly.entity_id
_entity_poly.type
_entity_poly.pdbx_seq_one_letter_code
_entity_poly.pdbx_strand_id
1 'polypeptide(L)'
;MKKILLISYYFPPLGMGGTQRMASFARYLPQFGWQPVVLTVKPIRYYARDPELLKGLEKIQIYRTESMDPLRLAFRLAEKLPTARSQDEPAADGGKIGHLPRQLQNCHVHGLTGRGLSFCLASVF
;
A
#
# COMPACT_ATOMS: atom_id res chain seq x y z
N MET A 1 -4.83 -7.55 33.72
CA MET A 1 -4.52 -7.12 32.34
C MET A 1 -5.53 -7.70 31.38
N LYS A 2 -6.09 -6.89 30.47
CA LYS A 2 -7.09 -7.37 29.48
C LYS A 2 -6.36 -7.69 28.17
N LYS A 3 -6.57 -8.89 27.63
CA LYS A 3 -5.99 -9.31 26.34
C LYS A 3 -7.02 -9.19 25.24
N ILE A 4 -6.59 -8.80 24.04
CA ILE A 4 -7.42 -8.73 22.84
C ILE A 4 -6.72 -9.37 21.67
N LEU A 5 -7.45 -10.19 20.91
CA LEU A 5 -6.95 -10.81 19.69
C LEU A 5 -7.41 -9.99 18.47
N LEU A 6 -6.46 -9.42 17.75
CA LEU A 6 -6.67 -8.70 16.50
C LEU A 6 -6.43 -9.67 15.34
N ILE A 7 -7.50 -10.08 14.66
CA ILE A 7 -7.41 -10.93 13.48
C ILE A 7 -7.45 -10.03 12.25
N SER A 8 -6.35 -9.98 11.50
CA SER A 8 -6.30 -9.23 10.25
C SER A 8 -5.59 -10.03 9.18
N TYR A 9 -6.26 -10.19 8.04
CA TYR A 9 -5.68 -10.81 6.88
C TYR A 9 -4.52 -9.98 6.30
N TYR A 10 -4.60 -8.65 6.39
CA TYR A 10 -3.55 -7.75 5.91
C TYR A 10 -2.91 -7.00 7.09
N PHE A 11 -1.59 -7.15 7.26
CA PHE A 11 -0.84 -6.56 8.36
C PHE A 11 0.55 -6.12 7.89
N PRO A 12 1.25 -5.18 8.56
CA PRO A 12 2.58 -4.76 8.13
C PRO A 12 3.53 -5.95 7.95
N PRO A 13 4.38 -5.96 6.90
CA PRO A 13 4.85 -4.80 6.11
C PRO A 13 4.04 -4.46 4.85
N LEU A 14 2.79 -4.92 4.70
CA LEU A 14 1.98 -4.56 3.53
C LEU A 14 1.55 -3.09 3.59
N GLY A 15 1.81 -2.33 2.52
CA GLY A 15 1.52 -0.89 2.42
C GLY A 15 0.07 -0.57 2.01
N MET A 16 -0.92 -1.32 2.49
CA MET A 16 -2.33 -1.09 2.13
C MET A 16 -3.06 -0.22 3.15
N GLY A 17 -4.06 0.55 2.71
CA GLY A 17 -4.86 1.41 3.61
C GLY A 17 -5.51 0.66 4.79
N GLY A 18 -5.98 -0.58 4.57
CA GLY A 18 -6.52 -1.42 5.64
C GLY A 18 -5.46 -1.88 6.66
N THR A 19 -4.20 -1.99 6.22
CA THR A 19 -3.07 -2.41 7.07
C THR A 19 -2.69 -1.31 8.06
N GLN A 20 -2.69 -0.05 7.62
CA GLN A 20 -2.37 1.09 8.49
C GLN A 20 -3.36 1.24 9.65
N ARG A 21 -4.66 1.03 9.40
CA ARG A 21 -5.68 1.08 10.46
C ARG A 21 -5.44 0.02 11.54
N MET A 22 -5.18 -1.21 11.13
CA MET A 22 -4.92 -2.31 12.06
C MET A 22 -3.61 -2.11 12.84
N ALA A 23 -2.57 -1.58 12.19
CA ALA A 23 -1.33 -1.19 12.84
C ALA A 23 -1.56 -0.11 13.91
N SER A 24 -2.34 0.93 13.60
CA SER A 24 -2.70 1.97 14.57
C SER A 24 -3.43 1.39 15.78
N PHE A 25 -4.44 0.53 15.59
CA PHE A 25 -5.11 -0.11 16.73
C PHE A 25 -4.14 -0.88 17.62
N ALA A 26 -3.29 -1.71 17.01
CA ALA A 26 -2.29 -2.48 17.73
C ALA A 26 -1.33 -1.54 18.51
N ARG A 27 -0.92 -0.42 17.92
CA ARG A 27 -0.02 0.57 18.54
C ARG A 27 -0.64 1.31 19.74
N TYR A 28 -1.91 1.70 19.65
CA TYR A 28 -2.55 2.55 20.67
C TYR A 28 -3.27 1.77 21.78
N LEU A 29 -3.72 0.54 21.53
CA LEU A 29 -4.40 -0.30 22.54
C LEU A 29 -3.62 -0.46 23.87
N PRO A 30 -2.29 -0.61 23.88
CA PRO A 30 -1.49 -0.63 25.11
C PRO A 30 -1.68 0.59 26.00
N GLN A 31 -1.95 1.77 25.43
CA GLN A 31 -2.16 3.03 26.17
C GLN A 31 -3.48 3.01 26.97
N PHE A 32 -4.44 2.18 26.56
CA PHE A 32 -5.72 2.00 27.22
C PHE A 32 -5.74 0.78 28.16
N GLY A 33 -4.57 0.18 28.47
CA GLY A 33 -4.45 -0.98 29.35
C GLY A 33 -4.84 -2.32 28.70
N TRP A 34 -4.94 -2.36 27.37
CA TRP A 34 -5.19 -3.58 26.61
C TRP A 34 -3.90 -4.13 26.02
N GLN A 35 -3.70 -5.44 26.12
CA GLN A 35 -2.58 -6.13 25.50
C GLN A 35 -3.03 -6.76 24.17
N PRO A 36 -2.70 -6.17 23.01
CA PRO A 36 -3.04 -6.72 21.73
C PRO A 36 -2.14 -7.92 21.38
N VAL A 37 -2.77 -8.94 20.81
CA VAL A 37 -2.12 -10.05 20.12
C VAL A 37 -2.64 -10.04 18.70
N VAL A 38 -1.76 -10.03 17.70
CA VAL A 38 -2.15 -9.98 16.29
C VAL A 38 -2.02 -11.37 15.68
N LEU A 39 -3.07 -11.82 15.01
CA LEU A 39 -3.06 -12.99 14.13
C LEU A 39 -3.23 -12.52 12.69
N THR A 40 -2.25 -12.86 11.86
CA THR A 40 -2.24 -12.51 10.44
C THR A 40 -1.66 -13.65 9.60
N VAL A 41 -1.66 -13.51 8.29
CA VAL A 41 -1.09 -14.50 7.37
C VAL A 41 0.38 -14.18 7.09
N LYS A 42 1.18 -15.17 6.65
CA LYS A 42 2.55 -14.90 6.19
C LYS A 42 2.54 -14.00 4.94
N PRO A 43 3.65 -13.29 4.66
CA PRO A 43 3.72 -12.37 3.54
C PRO A 43 3.39 -13.04 2.20
N ILE A 44 2.59 -12.35 1.39
CA ILE A 44 2.32 -12.68 -0.01
C ILE A 44 3.16 -11.76 -0.93
N ARG A 45 3.29 -12.11 -2.21
CA ARG A 45 3.76 -11.15 -3.23
C ARG A 45 2.70 -10.06 -3.37
N TYR A 46 3.11 -8.83 -3.11
CA TYR A 46 2.27 -7.64 -3.21
C TYR A 46 3.13 -6.46 -3.63
N TYR A 47 2.56 -5.55 -4.43
CA TYR A 47 3.27 -4.42 -5.03
C TYR A 47 3.63 -3.35 -3.97
N ALA A 48 2.71 -3.05 -3.06
CA ALA A 48 2.93 -2.07 -2.00
C ALA A 48 3.46 -2.74 -0.73
N ARG A 49 4.76 -2.59 -0.47
CA ARG A 49 5.39 -2.95 0.81
C ARG A 49 6.02 -1.72 1.43
N ASP A 50 5.73 -1.53 2.71
CA ASP A 50 6.29 -0.45 3.52
C ASP A 50 6.78 -1.03 4.87
N PRO A 51 8.09 -1.28 5.01
CA PRO A 51 8.68 -1.73 6.26
C PRO A 51 8.55 -0.72 7.39
N GLU A 52 8.36 0.57 7.10
CA GLU A 52 8.28 1.61 8.13
C GLU A 52 7.03 1.46 9.01
N LEU A 53 5.96 0.84 8.49
CA LEU A 53 4.74 0.53 9.25
C LEU A 53 4.98 -0.43 10.41
N LEU A 54 6.14 -1.10 10.48
CA LEU A 54 6.53 -1.92 11.63
C LEU A 54 7.06 -1.09 12.81
N LYS A 55 7.47 0.17 12.57
CA LYS A 55 7.96 1.07 13.63
C LYS A 55 6.87 1.27 14.67
N GLY A 56 7.17 0.96 15.93
CA GLY A 56 6.23 1.07 17.05
C GLY A 56 5.33 -0.15 17.27
N LEU A 57 5.49 -1.22 16.49
CA LEU A 57 4.82 -2.52 16.71
C LEU A 57 5.75 -3.58 17.34
N GLU A 58 7.00 -3.23 17.64
CA GLU A 58 8.05 -4.14 18.13
C GLU A 58 7.69 -4.86 19.44
N LYS A 59 6.86 -4.21 20.27
CA LYS A 59 6.44 -4.74 21.58
C LYS A 59 5.19 -5.62 21.50
N ILE A 60 4.62 -5.80 20.31
CA ILE A 60 3.34 -6.48 20.09
C ILE A 60 3.60 -7.89 19.55
N GLN A 61 2.88 -8.87 20.08
CA GLN A 61 2.99 -10.24 19.60
C GLN A 61 2.23 -10.38 18.27
N ILE A 62 2.95 -10.74 17.20
CA ILE A 62 2.39 -10.92 15.87
C ILE A 62 2.62 -12.37 15.43
N TYR A 63 1.54 -13.14 15.32
CA TYR A 63 1.54 -14.51 14.84
C TYR A 63 1.17 -14.53 13.35
N ARG A 64 2.05 -15.12 12.53
CA ARG A 64 1.83 -15.27 11.07
C ARG A 64 1.57 -16.73 10.70
N THR A 65 0.37 -17.03 10.23
CA THR A 65 -0.06 -18.40 9.89
C THR A 65 -0.07 -18.68 8.39
N GLU A 66 -0.10 -19.97 8.05
CA GLU A 66 -0.43 -20.42 6.69
C GLU A 66 -1.89 -20.10 6.34
N SER A 67 -2.14 -19.82 5.06
CA SER A 67 -3.48 -19.58 4.50
C SER A 67 -3.64 -20.34 3.20
N MET A 68 -4.85 -20.83 2.94
CA MET A 68 -5.20 -21.57 1.71
C MET A 68 -5.90 -20.66 0.70
N ASP A 69 -5.44 -19.43 0.57
CA ASP A 69 -6.00 -18.48 -0.37
C ASP A 69 -5.38 -18.62 -1.77
N PRO A 70 -6.12 -18.25 -2.84
CA PRO A 70 -5.62 -18.36 -4.22
C PRO A 70 -4.33 -17.58 -4.47
N LEU A 71 -4.19 -16.39 -3.88
CA LEU A 71 -3.01 -15.53 -4.04
C LEU A 71 -1.76 -16.19 -3.46
N ARG A 72 -1.89 -16.85 -2.31
CA ARG A 72 -0.78 -17.57 -1.67
C ARG A 72 -0.49 -18.90 -2.33
N LEU A 73 -1.51 -19.61 -2.82
CA LEU A 73 -1.29 -20.80 -3.63
C LEU A 73 -0.52 -20.42 -4.91
N ALA A 74 -0.94 -19.35 -5.59
CA ALA A 74 -0.23 -18.80 -6.74
C ALA A 74 1.21 -18.38 -6.37
N PHE A 75 1.41 -17.72 -5.22
CA PHE A 75 2.75 -17.36 -4.73
C PHE A 75 3.64 -18.59 -4.52
N ARG A 76 3.14 -19.65 -3.87
CA ARG A 76 3.89 -20.89 -3.64
C ARG A 76 4.16 -21.67 -4.92
N LEU A 77 3.26 -21.62 -5.90
CA LEU A 77 3.46 -22.23 -7.20
C LEU A 77 4.49 -21.43 -8.02
N ALA A 78 4.42 -20.10 -7.97
CA ALA A 78 5.37 -19.20 -8.63
C ALA A 78 6.79 -19.33 -8.04
N GLU A 79 6.94 -19.59 -6.73
CA GLU A 79 8.24 -19.90 -6.13
C GLU A 79 8.86 -21.22 -6.60
N LYS A 80 8.02 -22.18 -7.02
CA LYS A 80 8.47 -23.51 -7.49
C LYS A 80 8.83 -23.54 -8.97
N LEU A 81 8.41 -22.54 -9.74
CA LEU A 81 8.75 -22.40 -11.14
C LEU A 81 10.07 -21.61 -11.24
N PRO A 82 11.12 -22.12 -11.94
CA PRO A 82 12.30 -21.33 -12.23
C PRO A 82 11.93 -20.34 -13.34
N THR A 83 11.25 -19.25 -12.97
CA THR A 83 10.86 -18.24 -13.95
C THR A 83 12.04 -17.30 -14.19
N ALA A 84 12.55 -17.36 -15.42
CA ALA A 84 13.42 -16.35 -15.98
C ALA A 84 12.82 -14.95 -15.76
N ARG A 85 13.69 -14.02 -15.33
CA ARG A 85 13.54 -12.55 -15.27
C ARG A 85 12.15 -11.96 -15.60
N SER A 86 11.62 -11.22 -14.64
CA SER A 86 11.48 -9.76 -14.80
C SER A 86 11.45 -9.08 -13.42
N GLN A 87 12.41 -8.20 -13.21
CA GLN A 87 12.27 -7.07 -12.29
C GLN A 87 11.20 -6.12 -12.87
N ASP A 88 10.80 -5.12 -12.08
CA ASP A 88 9.89 -3.99 -12.40
C ASP A 88 8.42 -4.28 -11.96
N GLU A 89 7.84 -3.62 -10.96
CA GLU A 89 7.98 -2.22 -10.53
C GLU A 89 8.35 -2.01 -9.04
N PRO A 90 9.04 -0.89 -8.73
CA PRO A 90 9.39 -0.46 -7.38
C PRO A 90 8.24 0.31 -6.71
N ALA A 91 8.44 0.61 -5.42
CA ALA A 91 7.56 1.34 -4.54
C ALA A 91 6.95 2.61 -5.18
N ALA A 92 5.65 2.80 -4.96
CA ALA A 92 4.98 4.08 -5.19
C ALA A 92 5.67 5.14 -4.31
N ASP A 93 6.56 5.90 -4.94
CA ASP A 93 7.17 7.10 -4.42
C ASP A 93 6.07 8.15 -4.23
N GLY A 94 5.92 8.60 -2.99
CA GLY A 94 5.08 9.72 -2.65
C GLY A 94 5.67 10.99 -3.23
N GLY A 95 4.99 11.54 -4.24
CA GLY A 95 5.01 12.96 -4.55
C GLY A 95 6.19 13.45 -5.38
N LYS A 96 6.02 13.44 -6.71
CA LYS A 96 6.42 14.56 -7.58
C LYS A 96 5.36 14.79 -8.66
N ILE A 97 4.70 15.95 -8.58
CA ILE A 97 3.98 16.53 -9.70
C ILE A 97 5.05 16.85 -10.76
N GLY A 98 5.06 16.14 -11.88
CA GLY A 98 6.07 16.35 -12.90
C GLY A 98 5.88 15.50 -14.15
N HIS A 99 5.39 16.14 -15.20
CA HIS A 99 5.47 15.78 -16.61
C HIS A 99 4.41 14.81 -17.18
N LEU A 100 3.36 15.44 -17.73
CA LEU A 100 2.39 14.85 -18.66
C LEU A 100 3.12 14.28 -19.90
N PRO A 101 2.71 13.13 -20.46
CA PRO A 101 3.38 12.48 -21.58
C PRO A 101 3.46 13.34 -22.85
N ARG A 102 4.63 13.26 -23.48
CA ARG A 102 5.14 13.97 -24.65
C ARG A 102 4.47 13.56 -25.99
N GLN A 103 3.15 13.40 -26.00
CA GLN A 103 2.35 13.08 -27.20
C GLN A 103 1.37 14.21 -27.57
N LEU A 104 1.39 15.33 -26.83
CA LEU A 104 0.65 16.56 -27.13
C LEU A 104 1.55 17.71 -27.60
N GLN A 105 2.79 17.42 -28.02
CA GLN A 105 3.80 18.47 -28.30
C GLN A 105 3.85 18.94 -29.76
N ASN A 106 2.99 18.43 -30.65
CA ASN A 106 2.94 18.82 -32.06
C ASN A 106 1.59 19.36 -32.54
N CYS A 107 0.81 20.01 -31.66
CA CYS A 107 -0.20 20.96 -32.14
C CYS A 107 0.48 22.32 -32.31
N HIS A 108 0.85 22.63 -33.55
CA HIS A 108 1.19 23.99 -34.00
C HIS A 108 0.00 24.91 -33.67
N VAL A 109 0.15 25.76 -32.65
CA VAL A 109 -0.82 26.84 -32.37
C VAL A 109 -0.58 27.93 -33.41
N HIS A 110 -1.16 27.74 -34.59
CA HIS A 110 -1.42 28.87 -35.48
C HIS A 110 -2.52 29.71 -34.83
N GLY A 111 -2.19 30.96 -34.52
CA GLY A 111 -3.11 31.92 -33.94
C GLY A 111 -4.38 32.05 -34.77
N LEU A 112 -5.52 31.79 -34.13
CA LEU A 112 -6.82 32.20 -34.62
C LEU A 112 -7.48 33.03 -33.53
N THR A 113 -7.45 34.33 -33.78
CA THR A 113 -8.41 35.32 -33.28
C THR A 113 -9.83 34.76 -33.22
N GLY A 114 -10.49 34.92 -32.08
CA GLY A 114 -11.96 34.99 -32.03
C GLY A 114 -12.65 34.05 -31.03
N ARG A 115 -13.12 34.67 -29.94
CA ARG A 115 -14.35 34.35 -29.19
C ARG A 115 -14.43 33.00 -28.45
N GLY A 116 -14.50 33.08 -27.12
CA GLY A 116 -15.33 32.17 -26.32
C GLY A 116 -14.68 31.65 -25.04
N LEU A 117 -15.03 32.30 -23.91
CA LEU A 117 -15.11 31.77 -22.52
C LEU A 117 -14.03 30.75 -22.11
N SER A 118 -12.93 31.16 -21.49
CA SER A 118 -12.84 31.42 -20.03
C SER A 118 -13.79 30.57 -19.19
N PHE A 119 -13.28 29.49 -18.59
CA PHE A 119 -13.48 29.21 -17.16
C PHE A 119 -12.31 28.38 -16.65
N CYS A 120 -11.35 29.11 -16.06
CA CYS A 120 -10.32 28.59 -15.18
C CYS A 120 -10.95 28.54 -13.79
N LEU A 121 -11.07 27.37 -13.17
CA LEU A 121 -11.26 27.30 -11.71
C LEU A 121 -10.46 26.10 -11.16
N ALA A 122 -9.28 26.45 -10.65
CA ALA A 122 -8.58 25.70 -9.63
C ALA A 122 -9.23 26.00 -8.26
N SER A 123 -9.51 24.94 -7.49
CA SER A 123 -9.66 24.94 -6.02
C SER A 123 -9.20 23.54 -5.61
N VAL A 124 -8.04 23.33 -4.97
CA VAL A 124 -7.80 23.53 -3.53
C VAL A 124 -9.01 23.08 -2.70
N PHE A 125 -9.14 21.76 -2.55
CA PHE A 125 -9.43 21.05 -1.29
C PHE A 125 -9.03 19.59 -1.44
#